data_AF-A0A378MD64-F1
#
_entry.id   AF-A0A378MD64-F1
#
_cell.length_a   1.000
_cell.length_b   1.000
_cell.length_c   1.000
_cell.angle_alpha   90.00
_cell.angle_beta   90.00
_cell.angle_gamma   90.00
#
_symmetry.space_group_name_H-M   'P 1'
#
loop_
_entity.id
_entity.type
_entity.pdbx_description
1 polymer ?
#
loop_
_entity_poly.entity_id
_entity_poly.type
_entity_poly.pdbx_seq_one_letter_code
_entity_poly.pdbx_strand_id
1 'polypeptide(L)'
;MKVDRSFMIEAGNRAVLLLHGFAGTTSDMRELGEYIAENGYTVYAPNYRGHGENPENFLATTPEMWYEDAVNGYKNYKMQATTRSSS
;
A
#
# COMPACT_ATOMS: atom_id res chain seq x y z
N MET A 1 -12.20 13.64 -8.44
CA MET A 1 -11.21 13.70 -7.34
C MET A 1 -10.59 12.32 -7.22
N LYS A 2 -9.26 12.19 -7.31
CA LYS A 2 -8.56 10.93 -7.08
C LYS A 2 -8.62 10.64 -5.57
N VAL A 3 -9.28 9.57 -5.16
CA VAL A 3 -9.33 9.18 -3.75
C VAL A 3 -8.18 8.20 -3.54
N ASP A 4 -7.15 8.63 -2.82
CA ASP A 4 -6.11 7.71 -2.38
C ASP A 4 -6.68 6.82 -1.28
N ARG A 5 -6.82 5.52 -1.57
CA ARG A 5 -7.31 4.51 -0.64
C ARG A 5 -6.17 3.78 0.07
N SER A 6 -4.92 4.19 -0.13
CA SER A 6 -3.77 3.61 0.55
C SER A 6 -3.92 3.74 2.07
N PHE A 7 -3.42 2.78 2.83
CA PHE A 7 -3.39 2.87 4.28
C PHE A 7 -2.03 2.48 4.86
N MET A 8 -1.74 3.02 6.03
CA MET A 8 -0.61 2.64 6.86
C MET A 8 -1.08 2.40 8.30
N ILE A 9 -0.54 1.38 8.95
CA ILE A 9 -0.73 1.12 10.37
C ILE A 9 0.66 1.04 10.99
N GLU A 10 0.99 2.00 11.85
CA GLU A 10 2.30 2.03 12.51
C GLU A 10 2.31 1.13 13.74
N ALA A 11 3.38 0.33 13.88
CA ALA A 11 3.61 -0.50 15.06
C ALA A 11 5.13 -0.60 15.34
N GLY A 12 5.75 -1.77 15.17
CA GLY A 12 7.18 -1.98 15.44
C GLY A 12 8.10 -1.63 14.26
N ASN A 13 9.39 -1.96 14.45
CA ASN A 13 10.48 -1.60 13.53
C ASN A 13 10.60 -2.48 12.28
N ARG A 14 9.89 -3.61 12.23
CA ARG A 14 9.75 -4.44 11.03
C ARG A 14 8.51 -4.00 10.28
N ALA A 15 8.51 -4.12 8.95
CA ALA A 15 7.30 -3.86 8.19
C ALA A 15 6.97 -4.87 7.13
N VAL A 16 5.69 -4.84 6.76
CA VAL A 16 5.07 -5.64 5.73
C VAL A 16 4.42 -4.70 4.71
N LEU A 17 4.70 -4.95 3.43
CA LEU A 17 4.01 -4.33 2.30
C LEU A 17 2.90 -5.28 1.84
N LEU A 18 1.65 -4.82 1.87
CA LEU A 18 0.49 -5.59 1.39
C LEU A 18 0.08 -5.11 0.00
N LEU A 19 -0.03 -6.05 -0.93
CA LEU A 19 -0.34 -5.81 -2.34
C LEU A 19 -1.66 -6.50 -2.68
N HIS A 20 -2.66 -5.73 -3.12
CA HIS A 20 -3.96 -6.28 -3.48
C HIS A 20 -3.98 -6.88 -4.89
N GLY A 21 -5.00 -7.69 -5.19
CA GLY A 21 -5.16 -8.34 -6.49
C GLY A 21 -5.78 -7.44 -7.57
N PHE A 22 -5.85 -7.98 -8.79
CA PHE A 22 -6.53 -7.36 -9.94
C PHE A 22 -8.00 -7.05 -9.62
N ALA A 23 -8.43 -5.83 -9.95
CA ALA A 23 -9.77 -5.31 -9.70
C ALA A 23 -10.17 -5.20 -8.21
N GLY A 24 -9.29 -5.56 -7.28
CA GLY A 24 -9.49 -5.41 -5.84
C GLY A 24 -9.18 -3.99 -5.33
N THR A 25 -9.20 -3.80 -4.02
CA THR A 25 -8.74 -2.55 -3.39
C THR A 25 -8.01 -2.84 -2.09
N THR A 26 -7.42 -1.81 -1.48
CA THR A 26 -6.81 -1.91 -0.15
C THR A 26 -7.79 -2.33 0.95
N SER A 27 -9.11 -2.19 0.75
CA SER A 27 -10.11 -2.67 1.70
C SER A 27 -10.01 -4.19 1.91
N ASP A 28 -9.63 -4.95 0.89
CA ASP A 28 -9.45 -6.41 0.97
C ASP A 28 -8.28 -6.81 1.89
N MET A 29 -7.39 -5.86 2.17
CA MET A 29 -6.16 -6.06 2.96
C MET A 29 -6.27 -5.51 4.37
N ARG A 30 -7.38 -4.85 4.73
CA ARG A 30 -7.48 -4.07 5.97
C ARG A 30 -7.41 -4.95 7.22
N GLU A 31 -8.23 -6.00 7.28
CA GLU A 31 -8.29 -6.91 8.42
C GLU A 31 -6.95 -7.65 8.62
N LEU A 32 -6.34 -8.12 7.53
CA LEU A 32 -5.00 -8.72 7.56
C LEU A 32 -3.95 -7.72 8.06
N GLY A 33 -4.03 -6.47 7.61
CA GLY A 33 -3.12 -5.41 8.05
C GLY A 33 -3.23 -5.12 9.55
N GLU A 34 -4.44 -5.08 10.10
CA GLU A 34 -4.68 -4.89 11.52
C GLU A 34 -4.10 -6.05 12.34
N TYR A 35 -4.36 -7.30 11.94
CA TYR A 35 -3.78 -8.48 12.59
C TYR A 35 -2.24 -8.46 12.59
N ILE A 36 -1.61 -8.12 11.46
CA ILE A 36 -0.14 -8.04 11.36
C ILE A 36 0.40 -6.91 12.25
N ALA A 37 -0.30 -5.78 12.33
CA ALA A 37 0.10 -4.65 13.17
C ALA A 37 -0.03 -4.94 14.67
N GLU A 38 -1.09 -5.64 15.09
CA GLU A 38 -1.24 -6.15 16.46
C GLU A 38 -0.09 -7.06 16.89
N ASN A 39 0.56 -7.72 15.92
CA ASN A 39 1.74 -8.56 16.13
C ASN A 39 3.08 -7.79 16.00
N GLY A 40 3.05 -6.46 16.02
CA GLY A 40 4.23 -5.60 16.14
C GLY A 40 4.91 -5.24 14.82
N TYR A 41 4.24 -5.40 13.67
CA TYR A 41 4.79 -5.00 12.36
C TYR A 41 4.11 -3.74 11.84
N THR A 42 4.88 -2.76 11.39
CA THR A 42 4.30 -1.64 10.64
C THR A 42 3.78 -2.16 9.28
N VAL A 43 2.56 -1.80 8.90
CA VAL A 43 1.94 -2.27 7.65
C VAL A 43 1.69 -1.08 6.72
N TYR A 44 1.99 -1.26 5.44
CA TYR A 44 1.59 -0.33 4.39
C TYR A 44 0.94 -1.08 3.23
N ALA A 45 -0.19 -0.55 2.74
CA ALA A 45 -0.89 -1.06 1.57
C ALA A 45 -1.14 0.10 0.58
N PRO A 46 -0.37 0.19 -0.52
CA PRO A 46 -0.65 1.16 -1.58
C PRO A 46 -1.90 0.74 -2.37
N ASN A 47 -2.69 1.73 -2.79
CA ASN A 47 -3.76 1.50 -3.76
C ASN A 47 -3.22 1.72 -5.18
N TYR A 48 -3.41 0.74 -6.06
CA TYR A 48 -2.98 0.89 -7.46
C TYR A 48 -3.80 1.94 -8.20
N ARG A 49 -3.15 2.64 -9.14
CA ARG A 49 -3.82 3.58 -10.03
C ARG A 49 -5.05 2.93 -10.66
N GLY A 50 -6.16 3.68 -10.71
CA GLY A 50 -7.43 3.25 -11.29
C GLY A 50 -8.25 2.27 -10.45
N HIS A 51 -7.68 1.61 -9.43
CA HIS A 51 -8.43 0.68 -8.58
C HIS A 51 -9.33 1.42 -7.59
N GLY A 52 -10.59 0.98 -7.48
CA GLY A 52 -11.61 1.65 -6.67
C GLY A 52 -12.09 3.00 -7.24
N GLU A 53 -11.73 3.30 -8.49
CA GLU A 53 -12.24 4.44 -9.27
C GLU A 53 -13.34 3.98 -10.25
N ASN A 54 -13.80 4.87 -11.13
CA ASN A 54 -14.75 4.50 -12.17
C ASN A 54 -14.09 3.58 -13.24
N PRO A 55 -14.89 2.84 -14.05
CA PRO A 55 -14.34 1.90 -15.03
C PRO A 55 -13.41 2.55 -16.06
N GLU A 56 -13.70 3.77 -16.48
CA GLU A 56 -12.88 4.51 -17.46
C GLU A 56 -11.46 4.75 -16.94
N ASN A 57 -11.33 5.17 -15.68
CA ASN A 57 -10.02 5.38 -15.04
C ASN A 57 -9.28 4.05 -14.81
N PHE A 58 -9.99 2.98 -14.44
CA PHE A 58 -9.38 1.65 -14.30
C PHE A 58 -8.82 1.14 -15.63
N LEU A 59 -9.61 1.22 -16.70
CA LEU A 59 -9.23 0.78 -18.04
C LEU A 59 -8.12 1.63 -18.68
N ALA A 60 -7.92 2.86 -18.19
CA ALA A 60 -6.81 3.72 -18.62
C ALA A 60 -5.46 3.35 -17.97
N THR A 61 -5.41 2.34 -17.08
CA THR A 61 -4.17 1.90 -16.42
C THR A 61 -3.62 0.60 -16.99
N THR A 62 -2.32 0.37 -16.77
CA THR A 62 -1.62 -0.83 -17.24
C THR A 62 -0.95 -1.58 -16.09
N PRO A 63 -0.60 -2.87 -16.25
CA PRO A 63 0.15 -3.61 -15.24
C PRO A 63 1.49 -2.98 -14.86
N GLU A 64 2.18 -2.31 -15.80
CA GLU A 64 3.42 -1.59 -15.54
C GLU A 64 3.18 -0.43 -14.57
N MET A 65 2.05 0.26 -14.70
CA MET A 65 1.65 1.31 -13.77
C MET A 65 1.41 0.75 -12.36
N TRP A 66 0.76 -0.40 -12.23
CA TRP A 66 0.56 -1.02 -10.91
C TRP A 66 1.87 -1.53 -10.31
N TYR A 67 2.78 -2.03 -11.14
CA TYR A 67 4.13 -2.41 -10.71
C TYR A 67 4.91 -1.19 -10.17
N GLU A 68 4.87 -0.07 -10.87
CA GLU A 68 5.45 1.19 -10.39
C GLU A 68 4.84 1.62 -9.04
N ASP A 69 3.52 1.47 -8.85
CA ASP A 69 2.86 1.80 -7.58
C ASP A 69 3.36 0.90 -6.45
N ALA A 70 3.54 -0.40 -6.70
CA ALA A 70 4.12 -1.35 -5.74
C ALA A 70 5.58 -1.01 -5.39
N VAL A 71 6.41 -0.69 -6.40
CA VAL A 71 7.81 -0.28 -6.20
C VAL A 71 7.90 1.04 -5.43
N ASN A 72 7.04 2.01 -5.74
CA ASN A 72 6.97 3.27 -5.02
C ASN A 72 6.54 3.06 -3.57
N GLY A 73 5.58 2.18 -3.32
CA GLY A 73 5.19 1.79 -1.97
C GLY A 73 6.34 1.18 -1.16
N TYR A 74 7.12 0.29 -1.77
CA TYR A 74 8.33 -0.26 -1.15
C TYR A 74 9.38 0.82 -0.84
N LYS A 75 9.65 1.72 -1.79
CA LYS A 75 10.64 2.81 -1.61
C LYS A 75 10.22 3.79 -0.52
N ASN A 76 8.95 4.19 -0.48
CA ASN A 76 8.41 5.13 0.50
C ASN A 76 8.60 4.60 1.93
N TYR A 77 8.41 3.30 2.16
CA TYR A 77 8.70 2.70 3.45
C TYR A 77 10.21 2.64 3.75
N LYS A 78 11.03 2.22 2.78
CA LYS A 78 12.50 2.13 2.97
C LYS A 78 13.13 3.47 3.36
N MET A 79 12.64 4.57 2.77
CA MET A 79 13.06 5.93 3.14
C MET A 79 12.66 6.28 4.57
N GLN A 80 11.40 6.02 4.97
CA GLN A 80 10.91 6.31 6.32
C GLN A 80 11.63 5.50 7.41
N ALA A 81 11.98 4.24 7.14
CA ALA A 81 12.76 3.41 8.06
C ALA A 81 14.19 3.95 8.28
N THR A 82 14.83 4.45 7.21
CA THR A 82 16.21 4.96 7.26
C THR A 82 16.31 6.28 8.05
N THR A 83 15.29 7.14 7.96
CA THR A 83 15.23 8.37 8.75
C THR A 83 15.06 8.09 10.24
N ARG A 84 14.40 6.98 10.61
CA ARG A 84 14.08 6.63 12.00
C ARG A 84 15.20 5.90 12.75
N SER A 85 16.17 5.30 12.04
CA SER A 85 17.34 4.65 12.66
C SER A 85 18.47 5.61 13.04
N SER A 86 18.30 6.92 12.80
CA SER A 86 19.31 7.96 13.03
C SER A 86 19.02 8.82 14.27
N SER A 87 18.09 8.38 15.13
CA SER A 87 17.63 9.08 16.34
C SER A 87 17.59 8.15 17.54
#